data_AF-Q1GU53-F1
#
_entry.id   AF-Q1GU53-F1
#
_cell.length_a   1.000
_cell.length_b   1.000
_cell.length_c   1.000
_cell.angle_alpha   90.00
_cell.angle_beta   90.00
_cell.angle_gamma   90.00
#
_symmetry.space_group_name_H-M   'P 1'
#
loop_
_entity.id
_entity.type
_entity.pdbx_description
1 polymer ?
#
loop_
_entity_poly.entity_id
_entity_poly.type
_entity_poly.pdbx_seq_one_letter_code
_entity_poly.pdbx_strand_id
1 'polypeptide(L)'
;MAIRSRLASLIRCRRAGISIAAAIGMPMLIGAAALAVDVGSLYLDRRKLQGIADAAALAAAGRPGEERAAVERIIAANCTCVIRIEALTVGTYTADPARPAEARFAAGGAAPNAVRITLSQDRPLFFGGFLTGRPDSIIRATATGARRGYAAFSLGSRVAALNGGVANALLSGLTGSEVNLSVMDYNALASTDIDLLAFSDALRTEIDADVLTFGQTLDSQVTLPQVVSALASASSGDAAAALERIADTALPRGLIPSRAIDLGPRASSVRVDAANPVRVNALSLLRTMLLLGSANRQVDLSLASELPGGSGIDVALLIGEPPADSPLIAVTDTNDVIVRTAQVRLKIDTRIATPLASVRVPLLAELGSASARITDIDCAPNSSAAVTLGVVTSPAMVAIGTVDDGDFADMRRRLDPMPARLVKLPLVSIDAQAEMTLSDLNEKPVAFSRGEIDDGRVKTVSSSGLVAGAAESLSDELELDVNVVGLGLNLGALTSAVGDTVALAAPVIDGVLGDLTGLLGLHVGQADTRINALRCGRARLV
;
A
#
# COMPACT_ATOMS: atom_id res chain seq x y z
N MET A 1 75.24 29.94 -77.58
CA MET A 1 74.21 31.01 -77.52
C MET A 1 72.81 30.48 -77.17
N ALA A 2 72.41 29.28 -77.62
CA ALA A 2 71.08 28.71 -77.36
C ALA A 2 70.73 28.49 -75.87
N ILE A 3 71.67 28.05 -75.03
CA ILE A 3 71.41 27.75 -73.61
C ILE A 3 71.05 29.01 -72.80
N ARG A 4 71.77 30.13 -73.00
CA ARG A 4 71.47 31.41 -72.34
C ARG A 4 70.10 31.96 -72.74
N SER A 5 69.70 31.78 -74.00
CA SER A 5 68.37 32.20 -74.47
C SER A 5 67.23 31.39 -73.83
N ARG A 6 67.43 30.08 -73.62
CA ARG A 6 66.43 29.23 -72.97
C ARG A 6 66.30 29.51 -71.47
N LEU A 7 67.41 29.73 -70.77
CA LEU A 7 67.41 30.16 -69.36
C LEU A 7 66.73 31.52 -69.16
N ALA A 8 66.98 32.50 -70.03
CA ALA A 8 66.31 33.80 -69.96
C ALA A 8 64.81 33.74 -70.32
N SER A 9 64.36 32.70 -71.03
CA SER A 9 62.94 32.44 -71.29
C SER A 9 62.24 31.77 -70.11
N LEU A 10 62.93 30.90 -69.39
CA LEU A 10 62.44 30.24 -68.17
C LEU A 10 62.20 31.26 -67.05
N ILE A 11 63.14 32.19 -66.84
CA ILE A 11 63.04 33.22 -65.78
C ILE A 11 61.90 34.23 -66.07
N ARG A 12 61.51 34.42 -67.34
CA ARG A 12 60.41 35.31 -67.74
C ARG A 12 59.05 34.60 -67.85
N CYS A 13 58.99 33.28 -67.63
CA CYS A 13 57.78 32.51 -67.82
C CYS A 13 56.83 32.64 -66.62
N ARG A 14 55.82 33.52 -66.71
CA ARG A 14 54.78 33.71 -65.69
C ARG A 14 53.61 32.72 -65.75
N ARG A 15 53.69 31.70 -66.62
CA ARG A 15 52.61 30.73 -66.87
C ARG A 15 52.50 29.61 -65.81
N ALA A 16 53.40 29.59 -64.82
CA ALA A 16 53.52 28.53 -63.81
C ALA A 16 52.79 28.80 -62.47
N GLY A 17 51.99 29.87 -62.36
CA GLY A 17 51.28 30.20 -61.12
C GLY A 17 50.36 29.06 -60.63
N ILE A 18 49.66 28.40 -61.56
CA ILE A 18 48.78 27.26 -61.27
C ILE A 18 49.59 26.04 -60.80
N SER A 19 50.75 25.77 -61.40
CA SER A 19 51.60 24.65 -60.98
C SER A 19 52.20 24.85 -59.57
N ILE A 20 52.54 26.09 -59.19
CA ILE A 20 53.05 26.38 -57.85
C ILE A 20 51.91 26.27 -56.81
N ALA A 21 50.74 26.85 -57.12
CA ALA A 21 49.56 26.72 -56.26
C ALA A 21 49.13 25.24 -56.11
N ALA A 22 49.16 24.45 -57.18
CA ALA A 22 48.86 23.03 -57.15
C ALA A 22 49.92 22.22 -56.37
N ALA A 23 51.21 22.55 -56.53
CA ALA A 23 52.30 21.87 -55.81
C ALA A 23 52.22 22.10 -54.28
N ILE A 24 51.74 23.27 -53.85
CA ILE A 24 51.54 23.58 -52.42
C ILE A 24 50.17 23.06 -51.93
N GLY A 25 49.12 23.16 -52.75
CA GLY A 25 47.77 22.77 -52.39
C GLY A 25 47.51 21.26 -52.37
N MET A 26 48.11 20.50 -53.29
CA MET A 26 47.92 19.03 -53.37
C MET A 26 48.36 18.30 -52.10
N PRO A 27 49.54 18.55 -51.51
CA PRO A 27 49.93 17.94 -50.24
C PRO A 27 48.95 18.25 -49.11
N MET A 28 48.42 19.48 -49.06
CA MET A 28 47.45 19.89 -48.05
C MET A 28 46.11 19.17 -48.25
N LEU A 29 45.64 19.02 -49.49
CA LEU A 29 44.45 18.23 -49.82
C LEU A 29 44.63 16.75 -49.50
N ILE A 30 45.78 16.16 -49.83
CA ILE A 30 46.11 14.77 -49.51
C ILE A 30 46.17 14.57 -48.00
N GLY A 31 46.81 15.49 -47.26
CA GLY A 31 46.88 15.45 -45.80
C GLY A 31 45.50 15.56 -45.14
N ALA A 32 44.63 16.44 -45.65
CA ALA A 32 43.26 16.57 -45.18
C ALA A 32 42.43 15.30 -45.46
N ALA A 33 42.57 14.71 -46.65
CA ALA A 33 41.89 13.46 -47.00
C ALA A 33 42.37 12.28 -46.14
N ALA A 34 43.67 12.18 -45.91
CA ALA A 34 44.28 11.18 -45.02
C ALA A 34 43.73 11.28 -43.59
N LEU A 35 43.67 12.49 -43.03
CA LEU A 35 43.08 12.75 -41.71
C LEU A 35 41.58 12.41 -41.69
N ALA A 36 40.84 12.74 -42.74
CA ALA A 36 39.42 12.41 -42.84
C ALA A 36 39.17 10.89 -42.82
N VAL A 37 40.03 10.10 -43.48
CA VAL A 37 39.95 8.63 -43.47
C VAL A 37 40.19 8.06 -42.07
N ASP A 38 41.21 8.55 -41.36
CA ASP A 38 41.52 8.06 -40.00
C ASP A 38 40.46 8.47 -38.98
N VAL A 39 40.00 9.71 -39.02
CA VAL A 39 38.92 10.16 -38.12
C VAL A 39 37.64 9.37 -38.42
N GLY A 40 37.35 9.14 -39.71
CA GLY A 40 36.21 8.34 -40.14
C GLY A 40 36.30 6.88 -39.66
N SER A 41 37.47 6.25 -39.78
CA SER A 41 37.68 4.86 -39.34
C SER A 41 37.58 4.74 -37.81
N LEU A 42 38.22 5.65 -37.05
CA LEU A 42 38.13 5.67 -35.59
C LEU A 42 36.71 5.88 -35.10
N TYR A 43 35.94 6.76 -35.74
CA TYR A 43 34.54 7.00 -35.39
C TYR A 43 33.67 5.77 -35.65
N LEU A 44 33.88 5.09 -36.79
CA LEU A 44 33.21 3.84 -37.11
C LEU A 44 33.55 2.73 -36.10
N ASP A 45 34.83 2.58 -35.76
CA ASP A 45 35.30 1.58 -34.81
C ASP A 45 34.80 1.87 -33.39
N ARG A 46 34.75 3.15 -32.98
CA ARG A 46 34.12 3.56 -31.72
C ARG A 46 32.64 3.22 -31.68
N ARG A 47 31.88 3.43 -32.76
CA ARG A 47 30.46 3.05 -32.84
C ARG A 47 30.26 1.54 -32.74
N LYS A 48 31.12 0.74 -33.37
CA LYS A 48 31.09 -0.73 -33.24
C LYS A 48 31.40 -1.15 -31.79
N LEU A 49 32.44 -0.56 -31.18
CA LEU A 49 32.80 -0.83 -29.79
C LEU A 49 31.67 -0.43 -28.82
N GLN A 50 30.96 0.68 -29.09
CA GLN A 50 29.79 1.07 -28.31
C GLN A 50 28.67 0.03 -28.42
N GLY A 51 28.37 -0.48 -29.62
CA GLY A 51 27.37 -1.54 -29.76
C GLY A 51 27.72 -2.82 -28.98
N ILE A 52 29.01 -3.18 -28.92
CA ILE A 52 29.49 -4.31 -28.10
C ILE A 52 29.36 -3.97 -26.60
N ALA A 53 29.73 -2.76 -26.18
CA ALA A 53 29.60 -2.31 -24.80
C ALA A 53 28.13 -2.32 -24.33
N ASP A 54 27.22 -1.83 -25.17
CA ASP A 54 25.78 -1.83 -24.92
C ASP A 54 25.22 -3.25 -24.76
N ALA A 55 25.56 -4.15 -25.69
CA ALA A 55 25.17 -5.56 -25.61
C ALA A 55 25.76 -6.25 -24.37
N ALA A 56 27.01 -5.94 -24.01
CA ALA A 56 27.68 -6.47 -22.83
C ALA A 56 27.03 -5.96 -21.53
N ALA A 57 26.69 -4.67 -21.46
CA ALA A 57 26.01 -4.08 -20.32
C ALA A 57 24.61 -4.67 -20.10
N LEU A 58 23.85 -4.86 -21.19
CA LEU A 58 22.55 -5.53 -21.15
C LEU A 58 22.66 -6.98 -20.67
N ALA A 59 23.64 -7.73 -21.18
CA ALA A 59 23.87 -9.11 -20.79
C ALA A 59 24.30 -9.23 -19.32
N ALA A 60 25.17 -8.33 -18.86
CA ALA A 60 25.64 -8.26 -17.48
C ALA A 60 24.50 -7.93 -16.51
N ALA A 61 23.72 -6.88 -16.78
CA ALA A 61 22.57 -6.51 -15.95
C ALA A 61 21.44 -7.57 -15.96
N GLY A 62 21.39 -8.40 -17.00
CA GLY A 62 20.46 -9.53 -17.09
C GLY A 62 20.85 -10.76 -16.26
N ARG A 63 22.10 -10.86 -15.81
CA ARG A 63 22.65 -12.03 -15.09
C ARG A 63 23.42 -11.61 -13.84
N PRO A 64 22.71 -11.17 -12.77
CA PRO A 64 23.35 -10.83 -11.50
C PRO A 64 24.09 -12.05 -10.94
N GLY A 65 25.33 -11.86 -10.48
CA GLY A 65 26.25 -12.90 -10.01
C GLY A 65 27.12 -13.54 -11.10
N GLU A 66 26.85 -13.30 -12.38
CA GLU A 66 27.65 -13.78 -13.52
C GLU A 66 28.05 -12.65 -14.47
N GLU A 67 28.13 -11.41 -13.99
CA GLU A 67 28.25 -10.20 -14.82
C GLU A 67 29.47 -10.27 -15.73
N ARG A 68 30.64 -10.62 -15.16
CA ARG A 68 31.90 -10.70 -15.90
C ARG A 68 31.86 -11.81 -16.96
N ALA A 69 31.35 -13.00 -16.61
CA ALA A 69 31.22 -14.10 -17.55
C ALA A 69 30.22 -13.75 -18.69
N ALA A 70 29.16 -13.00 -18.39
CA ALA A 70 28.22 -12.51 -19.39
C ALA A 70 28.87 -11.54 -20.39
N VAL A 71 29.70 -10.61 -19.89
CA VAL A 71 30.47 -9.67 -20.72
C VAL A 71 31.45 -10.41 -21.64
N GLU A 72 32.24 -11.32 -21.08
CA GLU A 72 33.26 -12.07 -21.83
C GLU A 72 32.63 -12.91 -22.96
N ARG A 73 31.44 -13.51 -22.71
CA ARG A 73 30.66 -14.20 -23.75
C ARG A 73 30.22 -13.27 -24.88
N ILE A 74 29.79 -12.04 -24.58
CA ILE A 74 29.40 -11.06 -25.60
C ILE A 74 30.60 -10.62 -26.43
N ILE A 75 31.76 -10.36 -25.79
CA ILE A 75 32.99 -9.98 -26.50
C ILE A 75 33.41 -11.11 -27.46
N ALA A 76 33.48 -12.35 -26.97
CA ALA A 76 33.86 -13.51 -27.76
C ALA A 76 32.91 -13.79 -28.94
N ALA A 77 31.61 -13.51 -28.78
CA ALA A 77 30.62 -13.70 -29.83
C ALA A 77 30.67 -12.64 -30.94
N ASN A 78 31.15 -11.43 -30.64
CA ASN A 78 31.13 -10.30 -31.58
C ASN A 78 32.44 -10.14 -32.36
N CYS A 79 33.58 -10.55 -31.82
CA CYS A 79 34.83 -10.54 -32.57
C CYS A 79 35.89 -11.50 -32.03
N THR A 80 36.83 -11.90 -32.88
CA THR A 80 38.11 -12.53 -32.52
C THR A 80 39.20 -11.51 -32.17
N CYS A 81 38.80 -10.30 -31.78
CA CYS A 81 39.66 -9.15 -31.59
C CYS A 81 39.97 -8.90 -30.11
N VAL A 82 41.08 -8.21 -29.82
CA VAL A 82 41.50 -7.92 -28.44
C VAL A 82 40.72 -6.69 -27.93
N ILE A 83 39.61 -6.93 -27.23
CA ILE A 83 38.88 -5.92 -26.48
C ILE A 83 39.20 -6.11 -24.99
N ARG A 84 39.59 -5.02 -24.31
CA ARG A 84 39.92 -5.03 -22.88
C ARG A 84 38.78 -4.44 -22.07
N ILE A 85 38.40 -5.14 -20.99
CA ILE A 85 37.49 -4.61 -19.96
C ILE A 85 38.33 -3.68 -19.05
N GLU A 86 38.20 -2.37 -19.21
CA GLU A 86 38.90 -1.39 -18.36
C GLU A 86 38.24 -1.27 -16.98
N ALA A 87 36.90 -1.30 -16.95
CA ALA A 87 36.12 -1.23 -15.73
C ALA A 87 34.82 -2.03 -15.87
N LEU A 88 34.44 -2.73 -14.81
CA LEU A 88 33.14 -3.37 -14.64
C LEU A 88 32.68 -3.05 -13.21
N THR A 89 31.63 -2.25 -13.10
CA THR A 89 31.13 -1.75 -11.82
C THR A 89 29.67 -2.12 -11.69
N VAL A 90 29.37 -2.95 -10.69
CA VAL A 90 28.02 -3.29 -10.28
C VAL A 90 27.50 -2.20 -9.35
N GLY A 91 26.22 -1.82 -9.50
CA GLY A 91 25.67 -0.69 -8.78
C GLY A 91 24.15 -0.60 -8.83
N THR A 92 23.63 0.51 -8.32
CA THR A 92 22.21 0.85 -8.32
C THR A 92 21.95 1.99 -9.29
N TYR A 93 20.93 1.82 -10.12
CA TYR A 93 20.40 2.85 -11.01
C TYR A 93 19.02 3.28 -10.54
N THR A 94 18.88 4.57 -10.21
CA THR A 94 17.62 5.20 -9.80
C THR A 94 17.11 6.07 -10.95
N ALA A 95 15.93 5.74 -11.47
CA ALA A 95 15.32 6.42 -12.61
C ALA A 95 14.61 7.73 -12.24
N ASP A 96 15.22 8.51 -11.36
CA ASP A 96 14.65 9.76 -10.87
C ASP A 96 14.92 10.90 -11.88
N PRO A 97 13.87 11.48 -12.51
CA PRO A 97 14.05 12.58 -13.45
C PRO A 97 14.62 13.84 -12.78
N ALA A 98 14.43 14.02 -11.47
CA ALA A 98 14.97 15.16 -10.73
C ALA A 98 16.49 15.07 -10.50
N ARG A 99 17.10 13.88 -10.65
CA ARG A 99 18.55 13.69 -10.57
C ARG A 99 19.22 13.85 -11.94
N PRO A 100 20.41 14.48 -12.02
CA PRO A 100 21.20 14.54 -13.25
C PRO A 100 21.64 13.14 -13.68
N ALA A 101 21.77 12.91 -14.99
CA ALA A 101 21.98 11.57 -15.57
C ALA A 101 23.19 10.84 -14.96
N GLU A 102 24.27 11.56 -14.67
CA GLU A 102 25.50 11.01 -14.12
C GLU A 102 25.32 10.50 -12.68
N ALA A 103 24.43 11.14 -11.90
CA ALA A 103 24.13 10.80 -10.51
C ALA A 103 23.04 9.72 -10.36
N ARG A 104 22.43 9.28 -11.47
CA ARG A 104 21.42 8.21 -11.46
C ARG A 104 22.01 6.83 -11.23
N PHE A 105 23.31 6.64 -11.48
CA PHE A 105 24.02 5.40 -11.18
C PHE A 105 24.99 5.61 -10.02
N ALA A 106 24.87 4.81 -8.98
CA ALA A 106 25.79 4.73 -7.87
C ALA A 106 26.46 3.36 -7.83
N ALA A 107 27.78 3.32 -7.62
CA ALA A 107 28.50 2.06 -7.48
C ALA A 107 28.14 1.36 -6.15
N GLY A 108 27.96 0.04 -6.18
CA GLY A 108 27.53 -0.76 -5.03
C GLY A 108 26.05 -0.59 -4.67
N GLY A 109 25.72 -0.85 -3.41
CA GLY A 109 24.36 -0.90 -2.87
C GLY A 109 23.98 -2.29 -2.36
N ALA A 110 22.96 -2.36 -1.51
CA ALA A 110 22.50 -3.62 -0.91
C ALA A 110 21.86 -4.57 -1.94
N ALA A 111 21.13 -4.01 -2.92
CA ALA A 111 20.50 -4.73 -4.02
C ALA A 111 20.86 -4.08 -5.37
N PRO A 112 22.03 -4.42 -5.95
CA PRO A 112 22.44 -3.81 -7.22
C PRO A 112 21.52 -4.24 -8.37
N ASN A 113 21.03 -3.27 -9.12
CA ASN A 113 20.14 -3.48 -10.25
C ASN A 113 20.76 -3.03 -11.59
N ALA A 114 22.00 -2.55 -11.59
CA ALA A 114 22.67 -2.01 -12.76
C ALA A 114 24.15 -2.39 -12.84
N VAL A 115 24.68 -2.43 -14.05
CA VAL A 115 26.10 -2.67 -14.34
C VAL A 115 26.58 -1.61 -15.31
N ARG A 116 27.62 -0.89 -14.93
CA ARG A 116 28.38 0.02 -15.79
C ARG A 116 29.65 -0.66 -16.24
N ILE A 117 29.89 -0.68 -17.55
CA ILE A 117 31.09 -1.26 -18.16
C ILE A 117 31.80 -0.24 -19.02
N THR A 118 33.13 -0.25 -18.97
CA THR A 118 34.00 0.48 -19.91
C THR A 118 34.89 -0.53 -20.64
N LEU A 119 34.76 -0.54 -21.96
CA LEU A 119 35.57 -1.33 -22.87
C LEU A 119 36.57 -0.43 -23.59
N SER A 120 37.76 -0.97 -23.88
CA SER A 120 38.77 -0.33 -24.70
C SER A 120 39.31 -1.24 -25.78
N GLN A 121 39.76 -0.65 -26.88
CA GLN A 121 40.38 -1.36 -27.99
C GLN A 121 41.44 -0.48 -28.65
N ASP A 122 42.59 -1.07 -28.97
CA ASP A 122 43.64 -0.43 -29.77
C ASP A 122 43.30 -0.53 -31.26
N ARG A 123 43.37 0.59 -31.98
CA ARG A 123 43.08 0.67 -33.42
C ARG A 123 44.21 1.40 -34.17
N PRO A 124 44.67 0.85 -35.30
CA PRO A 124 45.72 1.49 -36.09
C PRO A 124 45.22 2.76 -36.78
N LEU A 125 46.11 3.76 -36.88
CA LEU A 125 45.95 4.93 -37.73
C LEU A 125 46.59 4.64 -39.09
N PHE A 126 45.84 4.76 -40.18
CA PHE A 126 46.33 4.47 -41.52
C PHE A 126 47.33 5.52 -42.02
N PHE A 127 47.09 6.80 -41.71
CA PHE A 127 47.95 7.91 -42.14
C PHE A 127 48.36 8.85 -40.99
N GLY A 128 47.61 8.82 -39.89
CA GLY A 128 47.75 9.69 -38.73
C GLY A 128 49.04 9.46 -37.98
N GLY A 129 49.66 8.28 -38.09
CA GLY A 129 50.97 8.02 -37.50
C GLY A 129 52.08 8.95 -38.00
N PHE A 130 51.97 9.44 -39.24
CA PHE A 130 52.87 10.46 -39.78
C PHE A 130 52.68 11.84 -39.11
N LEU A 131 51.47 12.15 -38.64
CA LEU A 131 51.11 13.44 -38.03
C LEU A 131 51.23 13.43 -36.49
N THR A 132 50.86 12.32 -35.84
CA THR A 132 50.78 12.18 -34.37
C THR A 132 52.00 11.51 -33.76
N GLY A 133 52.87 10.90 -34.58
CA GLY A 133 54.02 10.11 -34.13
C GLY A 133 53.66 8.80 -33.45
N ARG A 134 52.39 8.36 -33.51
CA ARG A 134 51.91 7.11 -32.91
C ARG A 134 51.17 6.27 -33.94
N PRO A 135 51.49 4.98 -34.10
CA PRO A 135 50.83 4.13 -35.10
C PRO A 135 49.39 3.77 -34.72
N ASP A 136 49.05 3.81 -33.43
CA ASP A 136 47.76 3.35 -32.90
C ASP A 136 47.08 4.39 -32.01
N SER A 137 45.76 4.27 -31.88
CA SER A 137 44.91 5.05 -30.98
C SER A 137 43.98 4.15 -30.17
N ILE A 138 43.83 4.43 -28.88
CA ILE A 138 42.93 3.71 -27.97
C ILE A 138 41.54 4.34 -28.09
N ILE A 139 40.56 3.54 -28.51
CA ILE A 139 39.15 3.90 -28.43
C ILE A 139 38.52 3.31 -27.17
N ARG A 140 37.57 4.05 -26.58
CA ARG A 140 36.81 3.63 -25.40
C ARG A 140 35.31 3.75 -25.64
N ALA A 141 34.56 2.84 -25.04
CA ALA A 141 33.11 2.86 -24.99
C ALA A 141 32.65 2.53 -23.57
N THR A 142 31.67 3.28 -23.07
CA THR A 142 31.06 3.06 -21.76
C THR A 142 29.57 2.86 -21.95
N ALA A 143 29.01 1.86 -21.28
CA ALA A 143 27.59 1.57 -21.32
C ALA A 143 27.11 1.20 -19.92
N THR A 144 25.88 1.62 -19.59
CA THR A 144 25.21 1.22 -18.34
C THR A 144 23.94 0.46 -18.70
N GLY A 145 23.85 -0.78 -18.21
CA GLY A 145 22.65 -1.59 -18.30
C GLY A 145 21.99 -1.63 -16.95
N ALA A 146 20.68 -1.42 -16.88
CA ALA A 146 19.90 -1.53 -15.66
C ALA A 146 18.70 -2.46 -15.85
N ARG A 147 18.37 -3.22 -14.82
CA ARG A 147 17.21 -4.11 -14.74
C ARG A 147 16.25 -3.55 -13.70
N ARG A 148 14.94 -3.55 -14.02
CA ARG A 148 13.90 -3.14 -13.06
C ARG A 148 13.09 -4.34 -12.61
N GLY A 149 12.85 -4.43 -11.31
CA GLY A 149 11.88 -5.34 -10.72
C GLY A 149 10.55 -4.64 -10.50
N TYR A 150 9.45 -5.39 -10.68
CA TYR A 150 8.10 -4.97 -10.32
C TYR A 150 7.52 -5.98 -9.33
N ALA A 151 6.84 -5.51 -8.30
CA ALA A 151 6.14 -6.35 -7.35
C ALA A 151 4.74 -5.82 -7.07
N ALA A 152 3.82 -6.73 -6.77
CA ALA A 152 2.48 -6.43 -6.26
C ALA A 152 2.34 -7.12 -4.91
N PHE A 153 1.70 -6.49 -3.94
CA PHE A 153 1.52 -7.02 -2.60
C PHE A 153 0.09 -6.77 -2.09
N SER A 154 -0.32 -7.57 -1.12
CA SER A 154 -1.57 -7.39 -0.39
C SER A 154 -1.26 -7.10 1.07
N LEU A 155 -2.03 -6.19 1.67
CA LEU A 155 -1.98 -5.87 3.09
C LEU A 155 -3.35 -6.14 3.71
N GLY A 156 -3.38 -6.98 4.74
CA GLY A 156 -4.50 -7.11 5.65
C GLY A 156 -4.12 -6.61 7.02
N SER A 157 -5.09 -6.13 7.80
CA SER A 157 -4.88 -5.83 9.21
C SER A 157 -5.86 -6.64 10.07
N ARG A 158 -5.54 -6.83 11.35
CA ARG A 158 -6.45 -7.49 12.30
C ARG A 158 -6.43 -6.80 13.66
N VAL A 159 -7.61 -6.74 14.29
CA VAL A 159 -7.78 -6.36 15.69
C VAL A 159 -8.11 -7.64 16.45
N ALA A 160 -7.42 -7.89 17.56
CA ALA A 160 -7.75 -9.02 18.43
C ALA A 160 -9.21 -8.90 18.92
N ALA A 161 -9.87 -10.03 19.11
CA ALA A 161 -11.31 -10.10 19.36
C ALA A 161 -11.75 -9.13 20.48
N LEU A 162 -12.77 -8.33 20.20
CA LEU A 162 -13.34 -7.35 21.12
C LEU A 162 -13.97 -8.05 22.33
N ASN A 163 -13.71 -7.53 23.54
CA ASN A 163 -14.42 -7.95 24.76
C ASN A 163 -15.93 -7.63 24.64
N GLY A 164 -16.76 -8.51 25.22
CA GLY A 164 -18.20 -8.65 24.96
C GLY A 164 -19.09 -7.41 25.09
N GLY A 165 -18.62 -6.31 25.70
CA GLY A 165 -19.40 -5.07 25.83
C GLY A 165 -19.71 -4.38 24.49
N VAL A 166 -18.69 -4.15 23.65
CA VAL A 166 -18.87 -3.52 22.33
C VAL A 166 -19.56 -4.48 21.36
N ALA A 167 -19.27 -5.78 21.46
CA ALA A 167 -19.92 -6.79 20.65
C ALA A 167 -21.43 -6.87 20.96
N ASN A 168 -21.81 -6.74 22.24
CA ASN A 168 -23.22 -6.67 22.66
C ASN A 168 -23.89 -5.40 22.15
N ALA A 169 -23.24 -4.23 22.24
CA ALA A 169 -23.79 -2.99 21.69
C ALA A 169 -24.02 -3.08 20.16
N LEU A 170 -23.07 -3.70 19.45
CA LEU A 170 -23.18 -3.94 18.01
C LEU A 170 -24.31 -4.91 17.66
N LEU A 171 -24.33 -6.09 18.31
CA LEU A 171 -25.41 -7.06 18.11
C LEU A 171 -26.75 -6.40 18.41
N SER A 172 -26.82 -5.60 19.47
CA SER A 172 -28.04 -4.89 19.85
C SER A 172 -28.53 -3.91 18.77
N GLY A 173 -27.62 -3.20 18.11
CA GLY A 173 -27.98 -2.33 16.98
C GLY A 173 -28.46 -3.09 15.76
N LEU A 174 -27.80 -4.20 15.44
CA LEU A 174 -28.13 -5.02 14.28
C LEU A 174 -29.45 -5.80 14.49
N THR A 175 -29.69 -6.31 15.69
CA THR A 175 -30.97 -6.93 16.08
C THR A 175 -32.08 -5.89 16.31
N GLY A 176 -31.69 -4.66 16.65
CA GLY A 176 -32.59 -3.56 16.99
C GLY A 176 -33.17 -3.66 18.40
N SER A 177 -32.52 -4.40 19.30
CA SER A 177 -32.95 -4.72 20.66
C SER A 177 -31.75 -5.03 21.55
N GLU A 178 -31.87 -4.92 22.87
CA GLU A 178 -30.74 -5.16 23.77
C GLU A 178 -30.32 -6.65 23.80
N VAL A 179 -29.10 -6.94 23.38
CA VAL A 179 -28.47 -8.27 23.35
C VAL A 179 -27.35 -8.30 24.38
N ASN A 180 -27.45 -9.20 25.35
CA ASN A 180 -26.45 -9.36 26.41
C ASN A 180 -25.86 -10.77 26.40
N LEU A 181 -24.85 -10.98 25.55
CA LEU A 181 -24.08 -12.23 25.49
C LEU A 181 -22.83 -12.16 26.36
N SER A 182 -22.51 -13.26 27.02
CA SER A 182 -21.26 -13.42 27.75
C SER A 182 -20.09 -13.73 26.80
N VAL A 183 -18.85 -13.59 27.28
CA VAL A 183 -17.65 -14.01 26.52
C VAL A 183 -17.70 -15.51 26.17
N MET A 184 -18.32 -16.33 27.02
CA MET A 184 -18.51 -17.76 26.76
C MET A 184 -19.46 -17.99 25.58
N ASP A 185 -20.55 -17.24 25.52
CA ASP A 185 -21.52 -17.29 24.41
C ASP A 185 -20.86 -16.90 23.08
N TYR A 186 -20.04 -15.85 23.10
CA TYR A 186 -19.26 -15.44 21.92
C TYR A 186 -18.27 -16.52 21.47
N ASN A 187 -17.54 -17.13 22.40
CA ASN A 187 -16.60 -18.20 22.08
C ASN A 187 -17.33 -19.42 21.51
N ALA A 188 -18.50 -19.76 22.06
CA ALA A 188 -19.34 -20.85 21.56
C ALA A 188 -19.82 -20.58 20.13
N LEU A 189 -20.31 -19.37 19.83
CA LEU A 189 -20.69 -18.97 18.47
C LEU A 189 -19.48 -18.96 17.52
N ALA A 190 -18.32 -18.51 17.99
CA ALA A 190 -17.11 -18.43 17.19
C ALA A 190 -16.49 -19.81 16.92
N SER A 191 -16.67 -20.80 17.80
CA SER A 191 -16.13 -22.16 17.65
C SER A 191 -17.10 -23.16 17.01
N THR A 192 -18.35 -22.77 16.76
CA THR A 192 -19.38 -23.68 16.25
C THR A 192 -19.54 -23.53 14.75
N ASP A 193 -19.58 -24.65 14.04
CA ASP A 193 -19.94 -24.72 12.63
C ASP A 193 -21.38 -25.20 12.46
N ILE A 194 -22.15 -24.52 11.61
CA ILE A 194 -23.53 -24.87 11.25
C ILE A 194 -23.52 -25.48 9.84
N ASP A 195 -24.26 -26.58 9.66
CA ASP A 195 -24.50 -27.15 8.34
C ASP A 195 -25.61 -26.36 7.62
N LEU A 196 -25.28 -25.74 6.50
CA LEU A 196 -26.23 -24.94 5.72
C LEU A 196 -27.42 -25.75 5.21
N LEU A 197 -27.26 -27.06 5.01
CA LEU A 197 -28.37 -27.94 4.62
C LEU A 197 -29.34 -28.13 5.79
N ALA A 198 -28.82 -28.35 7.00
CA ALA A 198 -29.62 -28.44 8.22
C ALA A 198 -30.29 -27.09 8.56
N PHE A 199 -29.57 -25.98 8.38
CA PHE A 199 -30.13 -24.63 8.51
C PHE A 199 -31.28 -24.38 7.51
N SER A 200 -31.11 -24.77 6.24
CA SER A 200 -32.16 -24.59 5.23
C SER A 200 -33.39 -25.45 5.52
N ASP A 201 -33.20 -26.65 6.09
CA ASP A 201 -34.28 -27.53 6.53
C ASP A 201 -35.01 -26.98 7.77
N ALA A 202 -34.27 -26.45 8.74
CA ALA A 202 -34.82 -25.77 9.92
C ALA A 202 -35.58 -24.49 9.53
N LEU A 203 -35.04 -23.68 8.63
CA LEU A 203 -35.70 -22.47 8.13
C LEU A 203 -37.00 -22.80 7.40
N ARG A 204 -37.01 -23.86 6.60
CA ARG A 204 -38.24 -24.35 5.93
C ARG A 204 -39.33 -24.70 6.94
N THR A 205 -38.94 -25.32 8.06
CA THR A 205 -39.84 -25.68 9.16
C THR A 205 -40.36 -24.43 9.88
N GLU A 206 -39.48 -23.46 10.14
CA GLU A 206 -39.80 -22.20 10.82
C GLU A 206 -40.79 -21.33 10.04
N ILE A 207 -40.76 -21.38 8.70
CA ILE A 207 -41.67 -20.62 7.83
C ILE A 207 -42.89 -21.43 7.38
N ASP A 208 -43.09 -22.65 7.90
CA ASP A 208 -44.19 -23.56 7.58
C ASP A 208 -44.36 -23.83 6.07
N ALA A 209 -43.26 -24.10 5.37
CA ALA A 209 -43.27 -24.32 3.92
C ALA A 209 -43.15 -25.81 3.54
N ASP A 210 -44.24 -26.41 3.05
CA ASP A 210 -44.33 -27.85 2.80
C ASP A 210 -43.53 -28.38 1.57
N VAL A 211 -43.19 -27.54 0.58
CA VAL A 211 -42.69 -28.03 -0.73
C VAL A 211 -41.60 -27.15 -1.36
N LEU A 212 -40.61 -26.70 -0.59
CA LEU A 212 -39.47 -25.92 -1.11
C LEU A 212 -38.18 -26.75 -1.16
N THR A 213 -37.42 -26.60 -2.25
CA THR A 213 -36.00 -26.99 -2.28
C THR A 213 -35.20 -26.03 -1.40
N PHE A 214 -33.99 -26.40 -0.98
CA PHE A 214 -33.16 -25.52 -0.14
C PHE A 214 -32.91 -24.15 -0.78
N GLY A 215 -32.68 -24.09 -2.09
CA GLY A 215 -32.56 -22.82 -2.82
C GLY A 215 -33.84 -21.99 -2.74
N GLN A 216 -35.01 -22.60 -2.95
CA GLN A 216 -36.29 -21.90 -2.85
C GLN A 216 -36.60 -21.44 -1.42
N THR A 217 -36.19 -22.20 -0.40
CA THR A 217 -36.28 -21.77 1.00
C THR A 217 -35.41 -20.54 1.25
N LEU A 218 -34.17 -20.53 0.76
CA LEU A 218 -33.26 -19.39 0.91
C LEU A 218 -33.71 -18.15 0.11
N ASP A 219 -34.42 -18.34 -0.99
CA ASP A 219 -35.02 -17.25 -1.80
C ASP A 219 -36.30 -16.66 -1.19
N SER A 220 -36.85 -17.28 -0.14
CA SER A 220 -38.06 -16.79 0.51
C SER A 220 -37.81 -15.51 1.31
N GLN A 221 -38.83 -14.64 1.36
CA GLN A 221 -38.81 -13.46 2.21
C GLN A 221 -39.11 -13.89 3.65
N VAL A 222 -38.12 -13.79 4.52
CA VAL A 222 -38.19 -14.23 5.92
C VAL A 222 -37.86 -13.08 6.86
N THR A 223 -38.16 -13.24 8.15
CA THR A 223 -37.79 -12.26 9.18
C THR A 223 -36.50 -12.67 9.90
N LEU A 224 -35.77 -11.68 10.42
CA LEU A 224 -34.54 -11.92 11.19
C LEU A 224 -34.74 -12.91 12.36
N PRO A 225 -35.80 -12.82 13.21
CA PRO A 225 -36.05 -13.81 14.25
C PRO A 225 -36.20 -15.23 13.72
N GLN A 226 -36.92 -15.42 12.61
CA GLN A 226 -37.09 -16.75 11.98
C GLN A 226 -35.74 -17.31 11.50
N VAL A 227 -34.88 -16.47 10.92
CA VAL A 227 -33.55 -16.89 10.46
C VAL A 227 -32.65 -17.25 11.63
N VAL A 228 -32.65 -16.46 12.70
CA VAL A 228 -31.81 -16.75 13.87
C VAL A 228 -32.34 -17.97 14.64
N SER A 229 -33.66 -18.17 14.73
CA SER A 229 -34.29 -19.39 15.26
C SER A 229 -33.88 -20.64 14.46
N ALA A 230 -33.89 -20.54 13.14
CA ALA A 230 -33.43 -21.62 12.26
C ALA A 230 -31.92 -21.90 12.43
N LEU A 231 -31.10 -20.88 12.65
CA LEU A 231 -29.67 -21.05 12.98
C LEU A 231 -29.50 -21.75 14.34
N ALA A 232 -30.30 -21.39 15.34
CA ALA A 232 -30.28 -22.04 16.64
C ALA A 232 -30.64 -23.53 16.53
N SER A 233 -31.71 -23.83 15.80
CA SER A 233 -32.19 -25.19 15.54
C SER A 233 -31.19 -26.06 14.75
N ALA A 234 -30.37 -25.43 13.90
CA ALA A 234 -29.29 -26.09 13.17
C ALA A 234 -27.96 -26.13 13.93
N SER A 235 -27.94 -25.62 15.17
CA SER A 235 -26.79 -25.61 16.08
C SER A 235 -27.03 -26.51 17.29
N SER A 236 -26.09 -26.54 18.23
CA SER A 236 -26.24 -27.29 19.48
C SER A 236 -25.43 -26.66 20.62
N GLY A 237 -25.74 -27.04 21.86
CA GLY A 237 -25.04 -26.58 23.06
C GLY A 237 -25.16 -25.06 23.29
N ASP A 238 -24.10 -24.46 23.81
CA ASP A 238 -24.08 -23.03 24.20
C ASP A 238 -24.32 -22.09 23.01
N ALA A 239 -23.92 -22.49 21.79
CA ALA A 239 -24.14 -21.71 20.58
C ALA A 239 -25.64 -21.63 20.21
N ALA A 240 -26.39 -22.73 20.36
CA ALA A 240 -27.83 -22.73 20.16
C ALA A 240 -28.53 -21.81 21.18
N ALA A 241 -28.18 -21.92 22.46
CA ALA A 241 -28.74 -21.07 23.52
C ALA A 241 -28.38 -19.57 23.35
N ALA A 242 -27.23 -19.26 22.78
CA ALA A 242 -26.86 -17.90 22.41
C ALA A 242 -27.70 -17.38 21.22
N LEU A 243 -27.89 -18.20 20.18
CA LEU A 243 -28.73 -17.85 19.02
C LEU A 243 -30.20 -17.68 19.41
N GLU A 244 -30.76 -18.53 20.28
CA GLU A 244 -32.14 -18.41 20.79
C GLU A 244 -32.36 -17.07 21.50
N ARG A 245 -31.45 -16.67 22.41
CA ARG A 245 -31.52 -15.35 23.07
C ARG A 245 -31.50 -14.18 22.09
N ILE A 246 -30.75 -14.31 21.00
CA ILE A 246 -30.71 -13.30 19.93
C ILE A 246 -32.01 -13.32 19.14
N ALA A 247 -32.57 -14.49 18.83
CA ALA A 247 -33.84 -14.63 18.12
C ALA A 247 -35.01 -14.04 18.91
N ASP A 248 -35.08 -14.31 20.22
CA ASP A 248 -36.13 -13.83 21.13
C ASP A 248 -36.16 -12.30 21.26
N THR A 249 -35.00 -11.67 21.11
CA THR A 249 -34.86 -10.22 21.23
C THR A 249 -34.93 -9.52 19.89
N ALA A 250 -34.56 -10.16 18.77
CA ALA A 250 -34.46 -9.51 17.47
C ALA A 250 -35.79 -8.91 16.98
N LEU A 251 -35.74 -7.71 16.40
CA LEU A 251 -36.89 -7.11 15.72
C LEU A 251 -37.20 -7.86 14.41
N PRO A 252 -38.49 -8.02 14.04
CA PRO A 252 -38.90 -8.71 12.82
C PRO A 252 -38.62 -7.86 11.57
N ARG A 253 -37.36 -7.84 11.13
CA ARG A 253 -36.90 -7.20 9.89
C ARG A 253 -36.85 -8.21 8.75
N GLY A 254 -37.38 -7.85 7.59
CA GLY A 254 -37.42 -8.73 6.41
C GLY A 254 -36.06 -8.83 5.71
N LEU A 255 -35.62 -10.04 5.40
CA LEU A 255 -34.42 -10.32 4.60
C LEU A 255 -34.61 -11.53 3.67
N ILE A 256 -33.72 -11.70 2.70
CA ILE A 256 -33.71 -12.83 1.76
C ILE A 256 -32.35 -13.55 1.88
N PRO A 257 -32.28 -14.73 2.52
CA PRO A 257 -31.03 -15.43 2.83
C PRO A 257 -30.16 -15.78 1.61
N SER A 258 -30.76 -16.02 0.44
CA SER A 258 -30.03 -16.35 -0.80
C SER A 258 -29.12 -15.24 -1.30
N ARG A 259 -29.30 -14.00 -0.81
CA ARG A 259 -28.37 -12.89 -1.08
C ARG A 259 -27.00 -13.07 -0.42
N ALA A 260 -26.91 -13.92 0.60
CA ALA A 260 -25.64 -14.24 1.27
C ALA A 260 -25.22 -15.71 1.10
N ILE A 261 -26.18 -16.62 0.87
CA ILE A 261 -25.92 -18.05 0.81
C ILE A 261 -26.21 -18.55 -0.60
N ASP A 262 -25.17 -19.01 -1.30
CA ASP A 262 -25.30 -19.77 -2.53
C ASP A 262 -24.91 -21.23 -2.29
N LEU A 263 -25.89 -22.13 -2.38
CA LEU A 263 -25.69 -23.58 -2.26
C LEU A 263 -25.23 -24.22 -3.57
N GLY A 264 -25.12 -23.44 -4.65
CA GLY A 264 -24.75 -23.90 -5.99
C GLY A 264 -25.62 -25.08 -6.44
N PRO A 265 -25.02 -26.17 -6.95
CA PRO A 265 -25.77 -27.36 -7.39
C PRO A 265 -26.63 -28.02 -6.30
N ARG A 266 -26.37 -27.74 -5.01
CA ARG A 266 -27.13 -28.33 -3.90
C ARG A 266 -28.43 -27.59 -3.60
N ALA A 267 -28.68 -26.44 -4.23
CA ALA A 267 -29.91 -25.67 -4.10
C ALA A 267 -31.17 -26.43 -4.54
N SER A 268 -31.04 -27.40 -5.45
CA SER A 268 -32.15 -28.25 -5.91
C SER A 268 -32.49 -29.41 -4.96
N SER A 269 -31.71 -29.61 -3.90
CA SER A 269 -31.95 -30.68 -2.92
C SER A 269 -33.12 -30.32 -1.99
N VAL A 270 -33.85 -31.35 -1.55
CA VAL A 270 -35.02 -31.23 -0.64
C VAL A 270 -34.81 -31.93 0.70
N ARG A 271 -33.69 -32.64 0.88
CA ARG A 271 -33.33 -33.39 2.09
C ARG A 271 -31.86 -33.17 2.44
N VAL A 272 -31.57 -33.15 3.74
CA VAL A 272 -30.22 -33.03 4.27
C VAL A 272 -29.43 -34.29 3.98
N ASP A 273 -28.24 -34.15 3.39
CA ASP A 273 -27.28 -35.25 3.22
C ASP A 273 -26.25 -35.22 4.35
N ALA A 274 -26.53 -35.97 5.42
CA ALA A 274 -25.65 -36.03 6.59
C ALA A 274 -24.25 -36.59 6.29
N ALA A 275 -24.05 -37.29 5.17
CA ALA A 275 -22.74 -37.79 4.77
C ALA A 275 -21.84 -36.70 4.16
N ASN A 276 -22.43 -35.59 3.67
CA ASN A 276 -21.70 -34.50 3.03
C ASN A 276 -22.22 -33.12 3.50
N PRO A 277 -21.97 -32.69 4.75
CA PRO A 277 -22.44 -31.41 5.25
C PRO A 277 -21.75 -30.21 4.56
N VAL A 278 -22.42 -29.05 4.50
CA VAL A 278 -21.81 -27.78 4.07
C VAL A 278 -21.66 -26.89 5.29
N ARG A 279 -20.48 -26.91 5.90
CA ARG A 279 -20.25 -26.25 7.19
C ARG A 279 -19.80 -24.79 7.01
N VAL A 280 -20.44 -23.90 7.78
CA VAL A 280 -20.07 -22.49 7.88
C VAL A 280 -20.05 -22.09 9.35
N ASN A 281 -19.09 -21.26 9.74
CA ASN A 281 -18.98 -20.74 11.09
C ASN A 281 -20.25 -19.99 11.53
N ALA A 282 -20.79 -20.33 12.70
CA ALA A 282 -22.06 -19.82 13.21
C ALA A 282 -22.04 -18.30 13.41
N LEU A 283 -20.99 -17.77 14.03
CA LEU A 283 -20.86 -16.32 14.26
C LEU A 283 -20.77 -15.55 12.93
N SER A 284 -20.04 -16.09 11.95
CA SER A 284 -19.91 -15.47 10.62
C SER A 284 -21.24 -15.47 9.86
N LEU A 285 -21.97 -16.58 9.92
CA LEU A 285 -23.29 -16.72 9.30
C LEU A 285 -24.32 -15.78 9.95
N LEU A 286 -24.36 -15.74 11.28
CA LEU A 286 -25.21 -14.84 12.06
C LEU A 286 -24.95 -13.37 11.69
N ARG A 287 -23.68 -12.93 11.69
CA ARG A 287 -23.30 -11.56 11.31
C ARG A 287 -23.77 -11.21 9.90
N THR A 288 -23.64 -12.15 8.97
CA THR A 288 -24.06 -11.95 7.59
C THR A 288 -25.58 -11.78 7.47
N MET A 289 -26.37 -12.58 8.20
CA MET A 289 -27.82 -12.45 8.23
C MET A 289 -28.27 -11.14 8.90
N LEU A 290 -27.60 -10.75 9.98
CA LEU A 290 -27.83 -9.47 10.67
C LEU A 290 -27.58 -8.27 9.75
N LEU A 291 -26.50 -8.29 8.97
CA LEU A 291 -26.18 -7.26 7.98
C LEU A 291 -27.14 -7.24 6.79
N LEU A 292 -27.65 -8.39 6.36
CA LEU A 292 -28.70 -8.46 5.32
C LEU A 292 -30.04 -7.88 5.81
N GLY A 293 -30.34 -8.01 7.10
CA GLY A 293 -31.52 -7.44 7.73
C GLY A 293 -31.38 -5.95 8.09
N SER A 294 -30.18 -5.38 8.05
CA SER A 294 -29.95 -3.95 8.29
C SER A 294 -29.97 -3.15 6.98
N ALA A 295 -30.74 -2.05 6.95
CA ALA A 295 -30.93 -1.25 5.74
C ALA A 295 -29.65 -0.61 5.17
N ASN A 296 -28.58 -0.52 5.96
CA ASN A 296 -27.25 -0.06 5.55
C ASN A 296 -26.17 -1.06 6.01
N ARG A 297 -25.11 -1.23 5.20
CA ARG A 297 -23.87 -1.96 5.55
C ARG A 297 -23.00 -1.22 6.59
N GLN A 298 -23.56 -0.16 7.18
CA GLN A 298 -22.97 0.71 8.18
C GLN A 298 -23.88 0.63 9.39
N VAL A 299 -23.32 0.32 10.56
CA VAL A 299 -24.12 0.30 11.79
C VAL A 299 -24.14 1.71 12.33
N ASP A 300 -25.14 2.48 11.90
CA ASP A 300 -25.47 3.77 12.48
C ASP A 300 -26.44 3.53 13.64
N LEU A 301 -25.89 3.59 14.85
CA LEU A 301 -26.54 3.31 16.13
C LEU A 301 -26.79 4.65 16.83
N SER A 302 -27.98 5.23 16.65
CA SER A 302 -28.45 6.30 17.54
C SER A 302 -28.88 5.69 18.87
N LEU A 303 -27.95 5.61 19.84
CA LEU A 303 -28.17 4.94 21.13
C LEU A 303 -29.14 5.71 22.04
N ALA A 304 -29.29 7.03 21.85
CA ALA A 304 -30.24 7.86 22.61
C ALA A 304 -30.49 9.22 21.93
N SER A 305 -31.07 9.22 20.72
CA SER A 305 -31.20 10.44 19.88
C SER A 305 -32.23 11.49 20.35
N GLU A 306 -33.04 11.21 21.39
CA GLU A 306 -34.15 12.09 21.81
C GLU A 306 -34.36 12.15 23.33
N LEU A 307 -33.31 12.39 24.12
CA LEU A 307 -33.51 12.67 25.55
C LEU A 307 -34.20 14.03 25.74
N PRO A 308 -35.17 14.16 26.67
CA PRO A 308 -35.80 15.44 27.00
C PRO A 308 -34.74 16.50 27.32
N GLY A 309 -34.72 17.60 26.57
CA GLY A 309 -33.73 18.67 26.71
C GLY A 309 -32.73 18.81 25.57
N GLY A 310 -32.76 17.94 24.54
CA GLY A 310 -31.95 18.09 23.32
C GLY A 310 -30.55 17.47 23.39
N SER A 311 -30.29 16.67 24.43
CA SER A 311 -29.09 15.85 24.57
C SER A 311 -29.26 14.51 23.84
N GLY A 312 -28.18 13.94 23.32
CA GLY A 312 -28.19 12.64 22.67
C GLY A 312 -26.81 12.15 22.29
N ILE A 313 -26.70 10.85 22.00
CA ILE A 313 -25.46 10.20 21.60
C ILE A 313 -25.72 9.43 20.30
N ASP A 314 -24.99 9.78 19.25
CA ASP A 314 -24.98 9.07 17.97
C ASP A 314 -23.68 8.30 17.80
N VAL A 315 -23.76 7.03 17.42
CA VAL A 315 -22.59 6.16 17.25
C VAL A 315 -22.62 5.51 15.86
N ALA A 316 -21.64 5.79 15.02
CA ALA A 316 -21.44 5.09 13.77
C ALA A 316 -20.23 4.15 13.88
N LEU A 317 -20.45 2.87 13.59
CA LEU A 317 -19.41 1.84 13.55
C LEU A 317 -19.30 1.26 12.15
N LEU A 318 -18.08 1.27 11.61
CA LEU A 318 -17.71 0.65 10.35
C LEU A 318 -16.69 -0.45 10.63
N ILE A 319 -16.95 -1.66 10.14
CA ILE A 319 -16.03 -2.81 10.28
C ILE A 319 -15.50 -3.16 8.90
N GLY A 320 -14.18 -3.37 8.82
CA GLY A 320 -13.43 -3.54 7.58
C GLY A 320 -13.59 -4.92 6.95
N GLU A 321 -13.50 -4.91 5.62
CA GLU A 321 -13.61 -6.02 4.66
C GLU A 321 -12.22 -6.26 3.96
N PRO A 322 -12.06 -7.13 2.93
CA PRO A 322 -10.85 -7.94 2.65
C PRO A 322 -9.54 -7.16 2.37
N PRO A 323 -8.38 -7.86 2.37
CA PRO A 323 -7.05 -7.24 2.19
C PRO A 323 -6.99 -6.26 1.02
N ALA A 324 -6.32 -5.13 1.23
CA ALA A 324 -6.10 -4.17 0.16
C ALA A 324 -4.92 -4.63 -0.70
N ASP A 325 -5.11 -4.57 -2.02
CA ASP A 325 -4.10 -4.96 -3.00
C ASP A 325 -3.40 -3.73 -3.59
N SER A 326 -2.10 -3.87 -3.80
CA SER A 326 -1.33 -2.94 -4.62
C SER A 326 -1.42 -3.30 -6.10
N PRO A 327 -1.41 -2.33 -7.01
CA PRO A 327 -1.04 -2.60 -8.41
C PRO A 327 0.41 -3.10 -8.49
N LEU A 328 0.77 -3.69 -9.62
CA LEU A 328 2.13 -4.12 -9.92
C LEU A 328 3.02 -2.87 -10.20
N ILE A 329 4.01 -2.61 -9.34
CA ILE A 329 4.83 -1.39 -9.37
C ILE A 329 6.32 -1.66 -9.16
N ALA A 330 7.18 -0.75 -9.63
CA ALA A 330 8.62 -0.77 -9.38
C ALA A 330 9.00 0.23 -8.28
N VAL A 331 10.11 -0.03 -7.57
CA VAL A 331 10.63 0.77 -6.43
C VAL A 331 10.85 2.26 -6.74
N THR A 332 10.87 2.65 -8.03
CA THR A 332 11.26 4.01 -8.45
C THR A 332 10.31 4.70 -9.43
N ASP A 333 9.24 4.03 -9.88
CA ASP A 333 8.41 4.57 -10.98
C ASP A 333 7.32 5.53 -10.47
N THR A 334 6.97 5.47 -9.20
CA THR A 334 5.95 6.30 -8.54
C THR A 334 6.38 6.45 -7.09
N ASN A 335 6.46 7.68 -6.54
CA ASN A 335 6.70 7.92 -5.12
C ASN A 335 5.62 7.20 -4.27
N ASP A 336 5.91 5.94 -3.97
CA ASP A 336 5.27 4.96 -3.11
C ASP A 336 3.74 4.89 -3.17
N VAL A 337 3.22 3.89 -3.89
CA VAL A 337 1.85 3.43 -3.64
C VAL A 337 1.83 2.80 -2.26
N ILE A 338 1.42 3.58 -1.27
CA ILE A 338 1.16 3.12 0.09
C ILE A 338 -0.20 2.43 0.05
N VAL A 339 -0.21 1.13 0.30
CA VAL A 339 -1.47 0.41 0.55
C VAL A 339 -1.79 0.54 2.02
N ARG A 340 -3.02 0.93 2.34
CA ARG A 340 -3.51 1.12 3.70
C ARG A 340 -4.77 0.30 3.92
N THR A 341 -4.90 -0.25 5.12
CA THR A 341 -6.13 -0.89 5.60
C THR A 341 -6.46 -0.42 7.00
N ALA A 342 -7.74 -0.52 7.36
CA ALA A 342 -8.25 -0.37 8.71
C ALA A 342 -9.26 -1.48 8.99
N GLN A 343 -9.41 -1.90 10.24
CA GLN A 343 -10.35 -2.94 10.63
C GLN A 343 -11.62 -2.39 11.25
N VAL A 344 -11.51 -1.30 12.00
CA VAL A 344 -12.66 -0.69 12.65
C VAL A 344 -12.52 0.82 12.58
N ARG A 345 -13.60 1.50 12.21
CA ARG A 345 -13.78 2.94 12.43
C ARG A 345 -15.00 3.17 13.29
N LEU A 346 -14.85 4.05 14.26
CA LEU A 346 -15.86 4.42 15.22
C LEU A 346 -15.99 5.94 15.21
N LYS A 347 -17.21 6.45 15.13
CA LYS A 347 -17.55 7.85 15.28
C LYS A 347 -18.60 7.94 16.37
N ILE A 348 -18.31 8.68 17.43
CA ILE A 348 -19.24 8.95 18.54
C ILE A 348 -19.49 10.45 18.56
N ASP A 349 -20.73 10.88 18.40
CA ASP A 349 -21.13 12.27 18.48
C ASP A 349 -22.02 12.45 19.70
N THR A 350 -21.43 13.02 20.76
CA THR A 350 -22.15 13.28 22.01
C THR A 350 -22.61 14.73 22.05
N ARG A 351 -23.92 14.96 22.15
CA ARG A 351 -24.52 16.29 22.31
C ARG A 351 -25.14 16.41 23.70
N ILE A 352 -24.75 17.44 24.43
CA ILE A 352 -25.29 17.78 25.75
C ILE A 352 -25.82 19.21 25.66
N ALA A 353 -27.14 19.35 25.78
CA ALA A 353 -27.79 20.65 25.82
C ALA A 353 -28.15 21.00 27.26
N THR A 354 -27.72 22.19 27.69
CA THR A 354 -28.10 22.80 28.97
C THR A 354 -28.79 24.14 28.69
N PRO A 355 -29.52 24.73 29.66
CA PRO A 355 -30.15 26.04 29.47
C PRO A 355 -29.20 27.18 29.07
N LEU A 356 -27.89 27.04 29.33
CA LEU A 356 -26.88 28.08 29.14
C LEU A 356 -25.87 27.77 28.03
N ALA A 357 -25.70 26.49 27.66
CA ALA A 357 -24.66 26.03 26.74
C ALA A 357 -25.08 24.76 25.99
N SER A 358 -24.64 24.63 24.73
CA SER A 358 -24.62 23.34 24.04
C SER A 358 -23.19 22.85 23.89
N VAL A 359 -22.92 21.65 24.39
CA VAL A 359 -21.63 20.98 24.29
C VAL A 359 -21.76 19.83 23.30
N ARG A 360 -20.87 19.74 22.32
CA ARG A 360 -20.78 18.64 21.37
C ARG A 360 -19.37 18.06 21.43
N VAL A 361 -19.23 16.76 21.62
CA VAL A 361 -17.94 16.08 21.64
C VAL A 361 -17.96 15.02 20.54
N PRO A 362 -17.47 15.36 19.33
CA PRO A 362 -17.31 14.39 18.26
C PRO A 362 -15.98 13.68 18.44
N LEU A 363 -16.06 12.41 18.80
CA LEU A 363 -14.91 11.52 18.98
C LEU A 363 -14.85 10.55 17.79
N LEU A 364 -13.66 10.45 17.22
CA LEU A 364 -13.33 9.56 16.12
C LEU A 364 -12.29 8.57 16.62
N ALA A 365 -12.42 7.30 16.24
CA ALA A 365 -11.40 6.30 16.48
C ALA A 365 -11.25 5.38 15.28
N GLU A 366 -10.01 5.03 14.96
CA GLU A 366 -9.68 4.01 13.97
C GLU A 366 -8.80 2.96 14.62
N LEU A 367 -9.16 1.69 14.51
CA LEU A 367 -8.47 0.57 15.16
C LEU A 367 -7.90 -0.41 14.15
N GLY A 368 -6.72 -0.94 14.47
CA GLY A 368 -6.01 -1.95 13.70
C GLY A 368 -5.75 -1.49 12.27
N SER A 369 -5.18 -0.30 12.12
CA SER A 369 -4.75 0.17 10.82
C SER A 369 -3.31 -0.27 10.53
N ALA A 370 -3.03 -0.46 9.25
CA ALA A 370 -1.70 -0.77 8.78
C ALA A 370 -1.46 -0.08 7.44
N SER A 371 -0.21 0.29 7.20
CA SER A 371 0.25 0.73 5.89
C SER A 371 1.52 0.01 5.51
N ALA A 372 1.68 -0.25 4.22
CA ALA A 372 2.89 -0.86 3.69
C ALA A 372 3.26 -0.25 2.33
N ARG A 373 4.56 -0.19 2.08
CA ARG A 373 5.15 0.16 0.78
C ARG A 373 6.31 -0.77 0.46
N ILE A 374 6.66 -0.90 -0.81
CA ILE A 374 7.84 -1.66 -1.23
C ILE A 374 9.07 -0.78 -1.01
N THR A 375 10.02 -1.25 -0.20
CA THR A 375 11.27 -0.53 0.09
C THR A 375 12.42 -1.03 -0.77
N ASP A 376 12.41 -2.30 -1.19
CA ASP A 376 13.46 -2.88 -2.02
C ASP A 376 12.97 -4.06 -2.87
N ILE A 377 13.60 -4.29 -4.03
CA ILE A 377 13.38 -5.46 -4.89
C ILE A 377 14.72 -6.00 -5.40
N ASP A 378 15.05 -7.23 -5.01
CA ASP A 378 16.22 -7.95 -5.49
C ASP A 378 15.85 -9.04 -6.51
N CYS A 379 16.36 -8.87 -7.73
CA CYS A 379 16.12 -9.75 -8.86
C CYS A 379 17.15 -10.89 -9.02
N ALA A 380 18.01 -11.13 -8.03
CA ALA A 380 18.90 -12.28 -8.00
C ALA A 380 18.12 -13.61 -7.93
N PRO A 381 18.60 -14.68 -8.60
CA PRO A 381 17.89 -15.96 -8.70
C PRO A 381 17.59 -16.64 -7.36
N ASN A 382 18.44 -16.45 -6.35
CA ASN A 382 18.34 -17.07 -5.02
C ASN A 382 18.23 -16.02 -3.90
N SER A 383 17.61 -14.87 -4.18
CA SER A 383 17.48 -13.82 -3.17
C SER A 383 16.60 -14.29 -2.00
N SER A 384 17.15 -14.20 -0.79
CA SER A 384 16.42 -14.38 0.48
C SER A 384 15.55 -13.17 0.84
N ALA A 385 15.74 -12.03 0.16
CA ALA A 385 15.00 -10.79 0.32
C ALA A 385 14.61 -10.23 -1.05
N ALA A 386 13.96 -11.06 -1.87
CA ALA A 386 13.58 -10.72 -3.25
C ALA A 386 12.63 -9.51 -3.32
N VAL A 387 11.77 -9.34 -2.33
CA VAL A 387 10.97 -8.12 -2.12
C VAL A 387 11.00 -7.78 -0.63
N THR A 388 11.29 -6.53 -0.30
CA THR A 388 11.19 -6.02 1.08
C THR A 388 10.07 -4.98 1.15
N LEU A 389 9.17 -5.15 2.13
CA LEU A 389 8.14 -4.18 2.46
C LEU A 389 8.55 -3.37 3.69
N GLY A 390 8.32 -2.07 3.68
CA GLY A 390 8.31 -1.23 4.88
C GLY A 390 6.88 -1.18 5.41
N VAL A 391 6.65 -1.77 6.57
CA VAL A 391 5.31 -1.89 7.18
C VAL A 391 5.24 -1.01 8.42
N VAL A 392 4.20 -0.18 8.49
CA VAL A 392 3.84 0.59 9.69
C VAL A 392 2.50 0.10 10.19
N THR A 393 2.45 -0.29 11.46
CA THR A 393 1.20 -0.67 12.12
C THR A 393 0.77 0.44 13.07
N SER A 394 -0.53 0.76 13.05
CA SER A 394 -1.16 1.67 14.01
C SER A 394 -2.32 0.93 14.67
N PRO A 395 -2.09 0.36 15.87
CA PRO A 395 -3.12 -0.32 16.65
C PRO A 395 -4.37 0.51 16.87
N ALA A 396 -4.23 1.82 17.07
CA ALA A 396 -5.34 2.71 17.32
C ALA A 396 -4.96 4.16 16.98
N MET A 397 -5.92 4.92 16.51
CA MET A 397 -5.91 6.37 16.45
C MET A 397 -7.21 6.84 17.09
N VAL A 398 -7.13 7.88 17.92
CA VAL A 398 -8.29 8.52 18.55
C VAL A 398 -8.16 10.01 18.31
N ALA A 399 -9.24 10.65 17.86
CA ALA A 399 -9.26 12.07 17.61
C ALA A 399 -10.56 12.72 18.10
N ILE A 400 -10.45 13.99 18.49
CA ILE A 400 -11.59 14.89 18.67
C ILE A 400 -11.65 15.77 17.42
N GLY A 401 -12.73 15.66 16.68
CA GLY A 401 -12.88 16.35 15.39
C GLY A 401 -14.04 15.80 14.57
N THR A 402 -14.28 16.40 13.42
CA THR A 402 -15.32 15.94 12.48
C THR A 402 -14.70 15.48 11.16
N VAL A 403 -15.33 14.51 10.51
CA VAL A 403 -14.94 14.01 9.19
C VAL A 403 -16.20 13.83 8.35
N ASP A 404 -16.09 14.02 7.04
CA ASP A 404 -17.17 13.75 6.10
C ASP A 404 -17.50 12.25 6.06
N ASP A 405 -18.79 11.90 5.90
CA ASP A 405 -19.24 10.50 5.92
C ASP A 405 -18.62 9.65 4.80
N GLY A 406 -18.32 10.28 3.65
CA GLY A 406 -17.62 9.61 2.54
C GLY A 406 -16.18 9.23 2.89
N ASP A 407 -15.45 10.13 3.55
CA ASP A 407 -14.08 9.87 3.99
C ASP A 407 -14.05 8.90 5.17
N PHE A 408 -15.05 8.96 6.07
CA PHE A 408 -15.24 7.97 7.13
C PHE A 408 -15.48 6.56 6.57
N ALA A 409 -16.22 6.44 5.45
CA ALA A 409 -16.47 5.17 4.78
C ALA A 409 -15.27 4.61 4.01
N ASP A 410 -14.32 5.45 3.56
CA ASP A 410 -13.15 5.02 2.80
C ASP A 410 -11.97 4.55 3.69
N MET A 411 -11.98 3.26 4.04
CA MET A 411 -10.93 2.63 4.86
C MET A 411 -9.53 2.56 4.20
N ARG A 412 -9.42 2.89 2.90
CA ARG A 412 -8.13 2.89 2.19
C ARG A 412 -7.40 4.23 2.34
N ARG A 413 -8.08 5.27 2.83
CA ARG A 413 -7.50 6.59 3.12
C ARG A 413 -7.17 6.73 4.60
N ARG A 414 -6.24 7.63 4.94
CA ARG A 414 -6.03 8.07 6.33
C ARG A 414 -7.27 8.83 6.77
N LEU A 415 -7.71 8.57 8.01
CA LEU A 415 -8.74 9.39 8.64
C LEU A 415 -8.09 10.72 9.05
N ASP A 416 -8.57 11.83 8.48
CA ASP A 416 -8.02 13.17 8.67
C ASP A 416 -9.09 14.07 9.33
N PRO A 417 -9.13 14.14 10.67
CA PRO A 417 -10.16 14.89 11.39
C PRO A 417 -9.98 16.40 11.17
N MET A 418 -11.09 17.12 11.00
CA MET A 418 -11.12 18.58 10.96
C MET A 418 -11.52 19.17 12.32
N PRO A 419 -11.12 20.43 12.63
CA PRO A 419 -11.53 21.10 13.86
C PRO A 419 -13.05 21.11 14.04
N ALA A 420 -13.48 20.75 15.25
CA ALA A 420 -14.89 20.67 15.57
C ALA A 420 -15.28 21.69 16.64
N ARG A 421 -16.50 22.24 16.49
CA ARG A 421 -17.07 23.11 17.50
C ARG A 421 -17.50 22.32 18.73
N LEU A 422 -16.74 22.44 19.81
CA LEU A 422 -17.01 21.72 21.04
C LEU A 422 -18.06 22.42 21.91
N VAL A 423 -17.99 23.74 22.01
CA VAL A 423 -18.88 24.52 22.88
C VAL A 423 -19.46 25.68 22.10
N LYS A 424 -20.78 25.84 22.19
CA LYS A 424 -21.49 27.01 21.70
C LYS A 424 -22.25 27.69 22.84
N LEU A 425 -21.81 28.89 23.17
CA LEU A 425 -22.45 29.82 24.09
C LEU A 425 -23.00 31.02 23.27
N PRO A 426 -23.90 31.85 23.83
CA PRO A 426 -24.45 33.00 23.11
C PRO A 426 -23.42 33.99 22.54
N LEU A 427 -22.24 34.10 23.16
CA LEU A 427 -21.17 35.07 22.80
C LEU A 427 -19.79 34.42 22.57
N VAL A 428 -19.65 33.12 22.79
CA VAL A 428 -18.36 32.40 22.74
C VAL A 428 -18.56 31.09 21.99
N SER A 429 -17.63 30.79 21.09
CA SER A 429 -17.51 29.46 20.48
C SER A 429 -16.09 28.94 20.68
N ILE A 430 -15.99 27.66 21.01
CA ILE A 430 -14.71 26.97 21.15
C ILE A 430 -14.65 25.89 20.08
N ASP A 431 -13.66 25.99 19.21
CA ASP A 431 -13.37 25.03 18.16
C ASP A 431 -12.06 24.33 18.56
N ALA A 432 -12.02 23.00 18.55
CA ALA A 432 -10.84 22.26 18.94
C ALA A 432 -10.62 21.03 18.06
N GLN A 433 -9.35 20.66 17.95
CA GLN A 433 -8.89 19.43 17.34
C GLN A 433 -7.83 18.80 18.24
N ALA A 434 -7.95 17.50 18.47
CA ALA A 434 -6.90 16.74 19.12
C ALA A 434 -6.79 15.40 18.41
N GLU A 435 -5.59 14.99 18.04
CA GLU A 435 -5.32 13.64 17.53
C GLU A 435 -4.31 12.95 18.45
N MET A 436 -4.55 11.66 18.69
CA MET A 436 -3.63 10.77 19.36
C MET A 436 -3.52 9.49 18.55
N THR A 437 -2.38 9.30 17.92
CA THR A 437 -2.08 8.10 17.15
C THR A 437 -1.14 7.18 17.91
N LEU A 438 -1.60 5.95 18.15
CA LEU A 438 -0.80 4.84 18.66
C LEU A 438 -0.25 4.12 17.43
N SER A 439 1.01 4.36 17.10
CA SER A 439 1.69 3.72 15.95
C SER A 439 3.13 3.32 16.26
N ASP A 440 3.67 2.43 15.42
CA ASP A 440 5.11 2.24 15.37
C ASP A 440 5.79 3.51 14.84
N LEU A 441 6.83 3.99 15.52
CA LEU A 441 7.59 5.18 15.11
C LEU A 441 8.48 4.94 13.88
N ASN A 442 8.81 3.69 13.60
CA ASN A 442 9.70 3.31 12.51
C ASN A 442 9.08 2.22 11.63
N GLU A 443 9.32 2.30 10.32
CA GLU A 443 8.95 1.24 9.38
C GLU A 443 9.68 -0.06 9.73
N LYS A 444 8.92 -1.16 9.83
CA LYS A 444 9.48 -2.50 10.05
C LYS A 444 9.72 -3.17 8.70
N PRO A 445 10.97 -3.56 8.37
CA PRO A 445 11.25 -4.24 7.12
C PRO A 445 10.77 -5.69 7.18
N VAL A 446 9.98 -6.09 6.18
CA VAL A 446 9.51 -7.47 5.97
C VAL A 446 10.04 -7.96 4.63
N ALA A 447 11.09 -8.77 4.68
CA ALA A 447 11.69 -9.36 3.49
C ALA A 447 11.01 -10.69 3.12
N PHE A 448 10.74 -10.90 1.83
CA PHE A 448 10.21 -12.13 1.26
C PHE A 448 11.24 -12.74 0.30
N SER A 449 11.59 -14.00 0.52
CA SER A 449 12.41 -14.77 -0.43
C SER A 449 11.57 -15.21 -1.64
N ARG A 450 12.22 -15.59 -2.75
CA ARG A 450 11.49 -16.09 -3.93
C ARG A 450 10.60 -17.29 -3.64
N GLY A 451 11.09 -18.26 -2.88
CA GLY A 451 10.29 -19.45 -2.52
C GLY A 451 9.03 -19.06 -1.74
N GLU A 452 9.15 -18.12 -0.80
CA GLU A 452 7.99 -17.62 -0.04
C GLU A 452 6.98 -16.87 -0.91
N ILE A 453 7.43 -16.17 -1.95
CA ILE A 453 6.56 -15.49 -2.92
C ILE A 453 5.83 -16.54 -3.78
N ASP A 454 6.54 -17.54 -4.28
CA ASP A 454 5.99 -18.60 -5.12
C ASP A 454 4.97 -19.46 -4.35
N ASP A 455 5.23 -19.73 -3.06
CA ASP A 455 4.33 -20.44 -2.15
C ASP A 455 3.15 -19.57 -1.65
N GLY A 456 3.14 -18.27 -1.97
CA GLY A 456 2.10 -17.33 -1.53
C GLY A 456 2.05 -17.12 -0.01
N ARG A 457 3.21 -17.22 0.67
CA ARG A 457 3.33 -17.16 2.13
C ARG A 457 2.91 -15.79 2.68
N VAL A 458 2.15 -15.82 3.78
CA VAL A 458 1.77 -14.62 4.54
C VAL A 458 2.75 -14.43 5.71
N LYS A 459 3.19 -13.18 5.95
CA LYS A 459 3.99 -12.79 7.11
C LYS A 459 3.25 -11.75 7.94
N THR A 460 3.16 -11.99 9.24
CA THR A 460 2.48 -11.11 10.20
C THR A 460 3.49 -10.22 10.91
N VAL A 461 3.25 -8.91 10.90
CA VAL A 461 3.97 -7.90 11.68
C VAL A 461 3.10 -7.48 12.84
N SER A 462 3.65 -7.44 14.05
CA SER A 462 2.94 -6.94 15.24
C SER A 462 3.45 -5.57 15.64
N SER A 463 2.57 -4.71 16.13
CA SER A 463 2.93 -3.42 16.72
C SER A 463 3.78 -3.58 17.98
N SER A 464 4.70 -2.64 18.19
CA SER A 464 5.56 -2.58 19.39
C SER A 464 5.65 -1.18 20.00
N GLY A 465 5.05 -0.15 19.38
CA GLY A 465 5.28 1.28 19.69
C GLY A 465 4.18 2.02 20.47
N LEU A 466 3.35 1.33 21.26
CA LEU A 466 2.13 1.91 21.86
C LEU A 466 2.38 3.20 22.68
N VAL A 467 3.35 3.21 23.61
CA VAL A 467 3.53 4.36 24.53
C VAL A 467 4.29 5.52 23.88
N ALA A 468 5.25 5.22 23.01
CA ALA A 468 6.11 6.23 22.39
C ALA A 468 5.35 7.03 21.31
N GLY A 469 4.48 6.38 20.51
CA GLY A 469 3.66 7.05 19.50
C GLY A 469 2.63 8.02 20.09
N ALA A 470 1.99 7.65 21.20
CA ALA A 470 1.01 8.52 21.87
C ALA A 470 1.61 9.83 22.38
N ALA A 471 2.82 9.78 22.96
CA ALA A 471 3.48 10.96 23.51
C ALA A 471 3.97 11.93 22.42
N GLU A 472 4.42 11.42 21.27
CA GLU A 472 4.82 12.22 20.11
C GLU A 472 3.61 12.89 19.45
N SER A 473 2.56 12.12 19.17
CA SER A 473 1.33 12.62 18.54
C SER A 473 0.61 13.68 19.38
N LEU A 474 0.46 13.49 20.69
CA LEU A 474 -0.14 14.50 21.57
C LEU A 474 0.67 15.81 21.67
N SER A 475 1.99 15.75 21.46
CA SER A 475 2.85 16.93 21.45
C SER A 475 2.74 17.73 20.15
N ASP A 476 2.50 17.04 19.03
CA ASP A 476 2.50 17.64 17.69
C ASP A 476 1.09 18.05 17.20
N GLU A 477 0.02 17.38 17.67
CA GLU A 477 -1.32 17.42 17.04
C GLU A 477 -2.45 17.91 17.98
N LEU A 478 -2.12 18.67 19.03
CA LEU A 478 -3.11 19.35 19.89
C LEU A 478 -3.29 20.82 19.47
N GLU A 479 -4.43 21.16 18.86
CA GLU A 479 -4.76 22.52 18.42
C GLU A 479 -6.10 23.01 18.99
N LEU A 480 -6.07 24.17 19.67
CA LEU A 480 -7.23 24.70 20.41
C LEU A 480 -7.44 26.16 20.04
N ASP A 481 -8.55 26.46 19.35
CA ASP A 481 -8.93 27.80 18.91
C ASP A 481 -10.13 28.32 19.69
N VAL A 482 -9.97 29.49 20.32
CA VAL A 482 -11.00 30.13 21.14
C VAL A 482 -11.42 31.44 20.51
N ASN A 483 -12.63 31.47 19.97
CA ASN A 483 -13.18 32.67 19.34
C ASN A 483 -14.18 33.37 20.27
N VAL A 484 -13.84 34.59 20.69
CA VAL A 484 -14.63 35.41 21.60
C VAL A 484 -15.10 36.66 20.87
N VAL A 485 -16.42 36.80 20.65
CA VAL A 485 -16.98 37.99 20.00
C VAL A 485 -17.37 39.01 21.06
N GLY A 486 -16.60 40.10 21.11
CA GLY A 486 -17.06 41.41 21.59
C GLY A 486 -17.61 41.45 23.02
N LEU A 487 -16.71 41.68 23.98
CA LEU A 487 -16.83 42.47 25.22
C LEU A 487 -15.71 41.98 26.16
N GLY A 488 -15.04 42.90 26.88
CA GLY A 488 -13.89 42.59 27.74
C GLY A 488 -14.23 41.64 28.89
N LEU A 489 -14.27 40.34 28.61
CA LEU A 489 -14.48 39.28 29.57
C LEU A 489 -13.15 38.93 30.23
N ASN A 490 -13.17 38.80 31.55
CA ASN A 490 -12.04 38.38 32.35
C ASN A 490 -11.64 36.95 31.95
N LEU A 491 -10.42 36.76 31.45
CA LEU A 491 -9.83 35.48 31.06
C LEU A 491 -10.03 34.38 32.12
N GLY A 492 -10.06 34.75 33.42
CA GLY A 492 -10.27 33.82 34.52
C GLY A 492 -11.65 33.12 34.53
N ALA A 493 -12.70 33.82 34.11
CA ALA A 493 -14.07 33.26 34.04
C ALA A 493 -14.25 32.35 32.81
N LEU A 494 -13.48 32.61 31.75
CA LEU A 494 -13.43 31.76 30.57
C LEU A 494 -12.68 30.46 30.88
N THR A 495 -11.53 30.55 31.57
CA THR A 495 -10.78 29.35 32.00
C THR A 495 -11.54 28.49 33.00
N SER A 496 -12.35 29.09 33.89
CA SER A 496 -13.19 28.31 34.81
C SER A 496 -14.35 27.65 34.07
N ALA A 497 -15.02 28.34 33.15
CA ALA A 497 -16.11 27.76 32.36
C ALA A 497 -15.60 26.61 31.47
N VAL A 498 -14.44 26.76 30.83
CA VAL A 498 -13.80 25.68 30.06
C VAL A 498 -13.39 24.54 30.99
N GLY A 499 -12.79 24.84 32.15
CA GLY A 499 -12.43 23.84 33.15
C GLY A 499 -13.61 23.02 33.67
N ASP A 500 -14.74 23.67 33.96
CA ASP A 500 -15.97 23.01 34.41
C ASP A 500 -16.59 22.15 33.31
N THR A 501 -16.53 22.61 32.05
CA THR A 501 -17.06 21.87 30.89
C THR A 501 -16.18 20.65 30.57
N VAL A 502 -14.86 20.78 30.66
CA VAL A 502 -13.91 19.68 30.53
C VAL A 502 -14.08 18.69 31.69
N ALA A 503 -14.31 19.16 32.92
CA ALA A 503 -14.60 18.29 34.07
C ALA A 503 -15.91 17.49 33.92
N LEU A 504 -16.90 18.04 33.21
CA LEU A 504 -18.14 17.33 32.85
C LEU A 504 -17.93 16.26 31.77
N ALA A 505 -17.00 16.46 30.84
CA ALA A 505 -16.67 15.50 29.78
C ALA A 505 -15.62 14.45 30.21
N ALA A 506 -14.80 14.75 31.21
CA ALA A 506 -13.69 13.90 31.67
C ALA A 506 -14.11 12.46 32.03
N PRO A 507 -15.23 12.18 32.72
CA PRO A 507 -15.63 10.80 33.04
C PRO A 507 -15.97 9.95 31.79
N VAL A 508 -16.47 10.59 30.73
CA VAL A 508 -16.78 9.92 29.46
C VAL A 508 -15.48 9.58 28.73
N ILE A 509 -14.53 10.52 28.72
CA ILE A 509 -13.20 10.34 28.13
C ILE A 509 -12.42 9.27 28.89
N ASP A 510 -12.43 9.30 30.23
CA ASP A 510 -11.78 8.30 31.08
C ASP A 510 -12.40 6.91 30.94
N GLY A 511 -13.73 6.82 30.79
CA GLY A 511 -14.40 5.55 30.51
C GLY A 511 -14.00 4.96 29.15
N VAL A 512 -14.01 5.78 28.10
CA VAL A 512 -13.60 5.37 26.75
C VAL A 512 -12.12 4.99 26.72
N LEU A 513 -11.25 5.77 27.35
CA LEU A 513 -9.82 5.47 27.46
C LEU A 513 -9.58 4.21 28.30
N GLY A 514 -10.36 3.96 29.34
CA GLY A 514 -10.32 2.75 30.16
C GLY A 514 -10.74 1.50 29.39
N ASP A 515 -11.82 1.59 28.62
CA ASP A 515 -12.30 0.49 27.77
C ASP A 515 -11.35 0.23 26.60
N LEU A 516 -10.78 1.29 26.01
CA LEU A 516 -9.76 1.18 24.97
C LEU A 516 -8.46 0.59 25.53
N THR A 517 -7.98 1.01 26.71
CA THR A 517 -6.78 0.44 27.32
C THR A 517 -7.00 -1.01 27.78
N GLY A 518 -8.21 -1.36 28.23
CA GLY A 518 -8.62 -2.74 28.48
C GLY A 518 -8.69 -3.60 27.21
N LEU A 519 -9.10 -3.03 26.08
CA LEU A 519 -9.02 -3.64 24.73
C LEU A 519 -7.57 -3.78 24.23
N LEU A 520 -6.71 -2.81 24.54
CA LEU A 520 -5.31 -2.73 24.09
C LEU A 520 -4.36 -3.67 24.87
N GLY A 521 -4.83 -4.30 25.95
CA GLY A 521 -4.10 -5.32 26.72
C GLY A 521 -3.85 -6.64 25.98
N LEU A 522 -4.40 -6.82 24.77
CA LEU A 522 -4.32 -8.07 23.98
C LEU A 522 -3.96 -7.78 22.51
N HIS A 523 -2.71 -8.05 22.11
CA HIS A 523 -2.22 -8.16 20.72
C HIS A 523 -2.95 -7.29 19.65
N VAL A 524 -3.08 -5.98 19.87
CA VAL A 524 -3.71 -5.07 18.91
C VAL A 524 -2.69 -4.56 17.89
N GLY A 525 -3.09 -4.46 16.62
CA GLY A 525 -2.26 -3.93 15.54
C GLY A 525 -1.33 -4.96 14.92
N GLN A 526 -1.91 -6.03 14.37
CA GLN A 526 -1.20 -6.96 13.48
C GLN A 526 -1.50 -6.64 12.02
N ALA A 527 -0.48 -6.73 11.19
CA ALA A 527 -0.55 -6.57 9.74
C ALA A 527 -0.09 -7.86 9.05
N ASP A 528 -0.98 -8.45 8.28
CA ASP A 528 -0.70 -9.61 7.45
C ASP A 528 -0.29 -9.14 6.07
N THR A 529 0.92 -9.48 5.67
CA THR A 529 1.51 -9.08 4.40
C THR A 529 1.79 -10.28 3.52
N ARG A 530 1.60 -10.10 2.22
CA ARG A 530 1.90 -11.10 1.20
C ARG A 530 2.32 -10.41 -0.10
N ILE A 531 3.22 -11.04 -0.83
CA ILE A 531 3.55 -10.63 -2.20
C ILE A 531 2.68 -11.42 -3.16
N ASN A 532 1.89 -10.72 -3.97
CA ASN A 532 0.99 -11.30 -4.96
C ASN A 532 1.71 -11.65 -6.26
N ALA A 533 2.70 -10.85 -6.65
CA ALA A 533 3.49 -11.10 -7.85
C ALA A 533 4.86 -10.45 -7.75
N LEU A 534 5.87 -11.11 -8.34
CA LEU A 534 7.19 -10.55 -8.63
C LEU A 534 7.49 -10.73 -10.13
N ARG A 535 7.93 -9.65 -10.78
CA ARG A 535 8.34 -9.62 -12.18
C ARG A 535 9.63 -8.84 -12.33
N CYS A 536 10.72 -9.57 -12.52
CA CYS A 536 11.99 -8.96 -12.85
C CYS A 536 12.09 -8.71 -14.36
N GLY A 537 11.93 -7.45 -14.77
CA GLY A 537 11.95 -7.00 -16.15
C GLY A 537 13.24 -7.32 -16.88
N ARG A 538 13.25 -7.13 -18.20
CA ARG A 538 14.47 -7.27 -19.02
C ARG A 538 15.40 -6.09 -18.75
N ALA A 539 16.71 -6.34 -18.82
CA ALA A 539 17.70 -5.28 -18.79
C ALA A 539 17.47 -4.29 -19.94
N ARG A 540 17.69 -3.00 -19.68
CA ARG A 540 17.63 -1.90 -20.64
C ARG A 540 18.87 -1.02 -20.49
N LEU A 541 19.24 -0.34 -21.57
CA LEU A 541 20.29 0.68 -21.54
C LEU A 541 19.73 1.93 -20.87
N VAL A 542 20.54 2.59 -20.04
CA VAL A 542 20.17 3.77 -19.26
C VAL A 542 21.23 4.84 -19.26
#